data_AF-V4QGW1-F1
#
_entry.id   AF-V4QGW1-F1
#
_cell.length_a   1.000
_cell.length_b   1.000
_cell.length_c   1.000
_cell.angle_alpha   90.00
_cell.angle_beta   90.00
_cell.angle_gamma   90.00
#
_symmetry.space_group_name_H-M   'P 1'
#
loop_
_entity.id
_entity.type
_entity.pdbx_description
1 polymer ?
#
loop_
_entity_poly.entity_id
_entity_poly.type
_entity_poly.pdbx_seq_one_letter_code
_entity_poly.pdbx_strand_id
1 'polypeptide(L)'
;MPDNFMALPADDRLEALELAAAGSGRPLHLLEKDIWVVWTLNALFTAAFGQHLVFKGGTSLSKAYGIIERFSEDIDVTYDIRAIAPDLTGTDQEPLPENPSQLKKWRKLIEERLPLWIRDVVQPDLHERLRAENLMATLRTEEDCLLQGAVETKRAR
;
A
#
# COMPACT_ATOMS: atom_id res chain seq x y z
N MET A 1 9.79 -6.66 16.99
CA MET A 1 8.95 -5.60 16.40
C MET A 1 8.67 -4.62 17.52
N PRO A 2 8.83 -3.30 17.33
CA PRO A 2 8.37 -2.35 18.33
C PRO A 2 6.88 -2.60 18.60
N ASP A 3 6.45 -2.29 19.82
CA ASP A 3 5.05 -2.43 20.25
C ASP A 3 4.10 -1.95 19.15
N ASN A 4 3.08 -2.76 18.82
CA ASN A 4 2.19 -2.45 17.71
C ASN A 4 1.39 -1.19 18.06
N PHE A 5 1.89 -0.01 17.65
CA PHE A 5 1.25 1.29 17.88
C PHE A 5 -0.24 1.25 17.52
N MET A 6 -0.58 0.55 16.44
CA MET A 6 -1.95 0.44 15.97
C MET A 6 -2.87 -0.33 16.96
N ALA A 7 -2.29 -1.19 17.81
CA ALA A 7 -3.00 -1.96 18.83
C ALA A 7 -3.20 -1.22 20.16
N LEU A 8 -2.60 -0.03 20.32
CA LEU A 8 -2.84 0.81 21.49
C LEU A 8 -4.28 1.36 21.49
N PRO A 9 -4.86 1.64 22.67
CA PRO A 9 -6.10 2.41 22.80
C PRO A 9 -6.02 3.75 22.06
N ALA A 10 -7.17 4.27 21.62
CA ALA A 10 -7.21 5.50 20.83
C ALA A 10 -6.57 6.70 21.54
N ASP A 11 -6.77 6.82 22.85
CA ASP A 11 -6.21 7.90 23.68
C ASP A 11 -4.68 7.77 23.79
N ASP A 12 -4.17 6.57 24.04
CA ASP A 12 -2.72 6.29 24.10
C ASP A 12 -2.04 6.54 22.75
N ARG A 13 -2.69 6.20 21.63
CA ARG A 13 -2.19 6.53 20.28
C ARG A 13 -2.12 8.03 20.07
N LEU A 14 -3.14 8.77 20.51
CA LEU A 14 -3.18 10.22 20.39
C LEU A 14 -2.06 10.86 21.21
N GLU A 15 -1.89 10.45 22.47
CA GLU A 15 -0.83 10.96 23.35
C GLU A 15 0.57 10.70 22.76
N ALA A 16 0.80 9.48 22.25
CA ALA A 16 2.06 9.12 21.60
C ALA A 16 2.32 9.97 20.33
N LEU A 17 1.28 10.22 19.52
CA LEU A 17 1.37 11.07 18.34
C LEU A 17 1.63 12.54 18.69
N GLU A 18 1.00 13.07 19.74
CA GLU A 18 1.22 14.44 20.23
C GLU A 18 2.67 14.62 20.73
N LEU A 19 3.19 13.64 21.49
CA LEU A 19 4.58 13.63 21.93
C LEU A 19 5.55 13.60 20.74
N ALA A 20 5.29 12.74 19.76
CA ALA A 20 6.12 12.63 18.56
C ALA A 20 6.04 13.90 17.70
N ALA A 21 4.87 14.54 17.61
CA ALA A 21 4.69 15.82 16.91
C ALA A 21 5.50 16.93 17.59
N ALA A 22 5.44 17.03 18.92
CA ALA A 22 6.20 18.00 19.69
C ALA A 22 7.72 17.81 19.55
N GLY A 23 8.20 16.56 19.55
CA GLY A 23 9.62 16.24 19.43
C GLY A 23 10.19 16.39 18.01
N SER A 24 9.38 16.11 16.99
CA SER A 24 9.81 16.13 15.58
C SER A 24 9.56 17.47 14.86
N GLY A 25 8.71 18.34 15.42
CA GLY A 25 8.22 19.55 14.75
C GLY A 25 7.30 19.27 13.57
N ARG A 26 6.87 18.01 13.37
CA ARG A 26 5.96 17.62 12.29
C ARG A 26 4.51 17.67 12.77
N PRO A 27 3.57 18.11 11.92
CA PRO A 27 2.15 18.03 12.23
C PRO A 27 1.70 16.60 12.55
N LEU A 28 0.86 16.46 13.58
CA LEU A 28 0.33 15.18 14.06
C LEU A 28 -0.27 14.32 12.94
N HIS A 29 -1.09 14.92 12.07
CA HIS A 29 -1.73 14.22 10.96
C HIS A 29 -0.73 13.66 9.93
N LEU A 30 0.47 14.24 9.78
CA LEU A 30 1.51 13.67 8.91
C LEU A 30 2.15 12.44 9.54
N LEU A 31 2.32 12.42 10.86
CA LEU A 31 2.83 11.25 11.57
C LEU A 31 1.84 10.10 11.51
N GLU A 32 0.55 10.37 11.72
CA GLU A 32 -0.50 9.37 11.59
C GLU A 32 -0.52 8.75 10.19
N LYS A 33 -0.45 9.58 9.13
CA LYS A 33 -0.36 9.09 7.75
C LYS A 33 0.89 8.24 7.52
N ASP A 34 2.03 8.64 8.08
CA ASP A 34 3.29 7.89 7.96
C ASP A 34 3.18 6.46 8.53
N ILE A 35 2.48 6.33 9.66
CA ILE A 35 2.21 5.04 10.29
C ILE A 35 1.32 4.17 9.39
N TRP A 36 0.28 4.75 8.78
CA TRP A 36 -0.57 4.04 7.81
C TRP A 36 0.20 3.60 6.56
N VAL A 37 1.15 4.40 6.07
CA VAL A 37 2.02 4.02 4.95
C VAL A 37 2.87 2.79 5.33
N VAL A 38 3.50 2.81 6.50
CA VAL A 38 4.33 1.69 6.98
C VAL A 38 3.50 0.44 7.21
N TRP A 39 2.30 0.59 7.80
CA TRP A 39 1.36 -0.52 7.98
C TRP A 39 0.95 -1.13 6.64
N THR A 40 0.61 -0.29 5.65
CA THR A 40 0.22 -0.73 4.31
C THR A 40 1.33 -1.51 3.63
N LEU A 41 2.55 -1.00 3.66
CA LEU A 41 3.71 -1.69 3.11
C LEU A 41 3.91 -3.05 3.81
N ASN A 42 3.78 -3.11 5.13
CA ASN A 42 3.84 -4.38 5.83
C ASN A 42 2.74 -5.35 5.37
N ALA A 43 1.50 -4.90 5.30
CA ALA A 43 0.37 -5.73 4.88
C ALA A 43 0.57 -6.28 3.46
N LEU A 44 0.92 -5.41 2.49
CA LEU A 44 1.13 -5.81 1.09
C LEU A 44 2.30 -6.78 0.91
N PHE A 45 3.45 -6.52 1.55
CA PHE A 45 4.66 -7.32 1.33
C PHE A 45 4.71 -8.61 2.18
N THR A 46 3.83 -8.76 3.17
CA THR A 46 3.68 -10.01 3.94
C THR A 46 2.55 -10.91 3.46
N ALA A 47 1.70 -10.42 2.54
CA ALA A 47 0.66 -11.21 1.90
C ALA A 47 1.25 -12.27 0.95
N ALA A 48 0.43 -13.27 0.57
CA ALA A 48 0.86 -14.36 -0.32
C ALA A 48 1.36 -13.87 -1.69
N PHE A 49 0.81 -12.75 -2.19
CA PHE A 49 1.21 -12.11 -3.44
C PHE A 49 2.41 -11.16 -3.28
N GLY A 50 2.86 -10.89 -2.04
CA GLY A 50 3.88 -9.90 -1.72
C GLY A 50 5.23 -10.16 -2.39
N GLN A 51 5.57 -11.44 -2.65
CA GLN A 51 6.79 -11.83 -3.36
C GLN A 51 6.86 -11.34 -4.83
N HIS A 52 5.71 -10.96 -5.40
CA HIS A 52 5.61 -10.44 -6.76
C HIS A 52 5.52 -8.91 -6.80
N LEU A 53 5.54 -8.25 -5.63
CA LEU A 53 5.56 -6.80 -5.52
C LEU A 53 6.99 -6.26 -5.50
N VAL A 54 7.16 -5.08 -6.10
CA VAL A 54 8.37 -4.27 -6.00
C VAL A 54 7.97 -2.88 -5.54
N PHE A 55 8.56 -2.42 -4.44
CA PHE A 55 8.36 -1.06 -3.92
C PHE A 55 9.28 -0.10 -4.66
N LYS A 56 8.70 0.95 -5.26
CA LYS A 56 9.45 1.91 -6.06
C LYS A 56 9.06 3.35 -5.73
N GLY A 57 9.53 4.28 -6.56
CA GLY A 57 9.16 5.69 -6.48
C GLY A 57 9.85 6.45 -5.35
N GLY A 58 9.41 7.69 -5.13
CA GLY A 58 10.00 8.59 -4.14
C GLY A 58 9.94 8.07 -2.72
N THR A 59 8.85 7.36 -2.38
CA THR A 59 8.65 6.79 -1.04
C THR A 59 9.65 5.67 -0.76
N SER A 60 10.06 4.88 -1.76
CA SER A 60 11.13 3.89 -1.57
C SER A 60 12.48 4.55 -1.29
N LEU A 61 12.79 5.68 -1.94
CA LEU A 61 14.03 6.44 -1.72
C LEU A 61 14.08 7.07 -0.32
N SER A 62 12.95 7.52 0.23
CA SER A 62 12.89 8.03 1.61
C SER A 62 12.88 6.90 2.64
N LYS A 63 12.07 5.84 2.45
CA LYS A 63 11.82 4.80 3.46
C LYS A 63 12.84 3.67 3.50
N ALA A 64 13.30 3.19 2.35
CA ALA A 64 14.25 2.08 2.29
C ALA A 64 15.70 2.56 2.26
N TYR A 65 15.96 3.70 1.59
CA TYR A 65 17.32 4.17 1.34
C TYR A 65 17.73 5.44 2.10
N GLY A 66 16.78 6.19 2.68
CA GLY A 66 17.08 7.44 3.40
C GLY A 66 17.72 8.54 2.53
N ILE A 67 17.55 8.48 1.21
CA ILE A 67 18.22 9.38 0.25
C ILE A 67 17.56 10.76 0.22
N ILE A 68 16.28 10.86 0.58
CA ILE A 68 15.53 12.10 0.60
C ILE A 68 14.71 12.23 1.90
N GLU A 69 14.67 13.44 2.45
CA GLU A 69 13.89 13.76 3.65
C GLU A 69 12.62 14.54 3.28
N ARG A 70 11.65 13.84 2.68
CA ARG A 70 10.31 14.38 2.47
C ARG A 70 9.25 13.38 2.91
N PHE A 71 8.16 13.91 3.45
CA PHE A 71 6.96 13.12 3.63
C PHE A 71 6.37 12.76 2.26
N SER A 72 5.97 11.52 2.09
CA SER A 72 5.32 11.02 0.88
C SER A 72 4.21 10.08 1.32
N GLU A 73 2.97 10.52 1.10
CA GLU A 73 1.75 9.77 1.44
C GLU A 73 1.53 8.61 0.48
N ASP A 74 1.96 8.78 -0.77
CA ASP A 74 1.73 7.83 -1.84
C ASP A 74 2.68 6.62 -1.75
N ILE A 75 2.16 5.44 -2.08
CA ILE A 75 2.94 4.20 -2.19
C ILE A 75 2.91 3.73 -3.64
N ASP A 76 4.06 3.78 -4.31
CA ASP A 76 4.22 3.21 -5.64
C ASP A 76 4.68 1.75 -5.56
N VAL A 77 3.81 0.82 -5.90
CA VAL A 77 4.18 -0.60 -6.09
C VAL A 77 4.03 -1.02 -7.54
N THR A 78 4.86 -1.96 -7.97
CA THR A 78 4.72 -2.66 -9.24
C THR A 78 4.52 -4.14 -8.96
N TYR A 79 3.64 -4.79 -9.72
CA TYR A 79 3.38 -6.22 -9.60
C TYR A 79 3.88 -6.96 -10.84
N ASP A 80 4.41 -8.16 -10.64
CA ASP A 80 4.94 -9.00 -11.71
C ASP A 80 3.85 -9.34 -12.75
N ILE A 81 4.08 -8.94 -14.00
CA ILE A 81 3.18 -9.21 -15.11
C ILE A 81 2.97 -10.72 -15.33
N ARG A 82 3.96 -11.57 -15.03
CA ARG A 82 3.85 -13.02 -15.14
C ARG A 82 2.78 -13.58 -14.20
N ALA A 83 2.55 -12.92 -13.07
CA ALA A 83 1.54 -13.33 -12.11
C ALA A 83 0.12 -12.85 -12.49
N ILE A 84 -0.03 -11.73 -13.22
CA ILE A 84 -1.34 -11.23 -13.71
C ILE A 84 -1.72 -11.81 -15.07
N ALA A 85 -0.74 -12.04 -15.94
CA ALA A 85 -0.93 -12.46 -17.31
C ALA A 85 0.08 -13.55 -17.72
N PRO A 86 0.01 -14.75 -17.09
CA PRO A 86 0.91 -15.85 -17.41
C PRO A 86 0.79 -16.27 -18.89
N ASP A 87 -0.40 -16.16 -19.49
CA ASP A 87 -0.68 -16.43 -20.90
C ASP A 87 0.04 -15.49 -21.88
N LEU A 88 0.46 -14.30 -21.44
CA LEU A 88 1.25 -13.38 -22.27
C LEU A 88 2.75 -13.68 -22.23
N THR A 89 3.21 -14.33 -21.15
CA THR A 89 4.63 -14.42 -20.82
C THR A 89 5.27 -15.76 -21.20
N GLY A 90 4.45 -16.78 -21.46
CA GLY A 90 4.93 -18.10 -21.87
C GLY A 90 5.81 -18.74 -20.79
N THR A 91 6.93 -19.35 -21.20
CA THR A 91 7.92 -19.97 -20.29
C THR A 91 9.15 -19.09 -20.06
N ASP A 92 9.19 -17.88 -20.63
CA ASP A 92 10.36 -17.02 -20.56
C ASP A 92 10.52 -16.43 -19.17
N GLN A 93 11.76 -16.44 -18.66
CA GLN A 93 12.06 -15.88 -17.35
C GLN A 93 11.96 -14.35 -17.33
N GLU A 94 12.21 -13.68 -18.45
CA GLU A 94 12.12 -12.23 -18.57
C GLU A 94 11.34 -11.85 -19.83
N PRO A 95 10.01 -11.97 -19.79
CA PRO A 95 9.16 -11.87 -20.96
C PRO A 95 9.06 -10.39 -21.40
N LEU A 96 9.41 -10.12 -22.65
CA LEU A 96 9.33 -8.78 -23.24
C LEU A 96 8.51 -8.83 -24.54
N PRO A 97 7.66 -7.83 -24.81
CA PRO A 97 6.99 -7.75 -26.09
C PRO A 97 8.01 -7.52 -27.21
N GLU A 98 7.98 -8.36 -28.23
CA GLU A 98 8.92 -8.33 -29.36
C GLU A 98 8.73 -7.09 -30.24
N ASN A 99 7.52 -6.51 -30.21
CA ASN A 99 7.16 -5.37 -31.05
C ASN A 99 6.10 -4.46 -30.41
N PRO A 100 5.93 -3.22 -30.92
CA PRO A 100 4.96 -2.26 -30.38
C PRO A 100 3.50 -2.74 -30.39
N SER A 101 3.12 -3.61 -31.33
CA SER A 101 1.77 -4.16 -31.41
C SER A 101 1.49 -5.12 -30.24
N GLN A 102 2.44 -6.01 -29.94
CA GLN A 102 2.39 -6.88 -28.77
C GLN A 102 2.37 -6.06 -27.47
N LEU A 103 3.20 -5.02 -27.35
CA LEU A 103 3.19 -4.11 -26.19
C LEU A 103 1.80 -3.50 -25.97
N LYS A 104 1.15 -3.03 -27.04
CA LYS A 104 -0.20 -2.47 -26.97
C LYS A 104 -1.24 -3.51 -26.51
N LYS A 105 -1.13 -4.75 -27.02
CA LYS A 105 -1.99 -5.87 -26.60
C LYS A 105 -1.79 -6.21 -25.13
N TRP A 106 -0.54 -6.26 -24.67
CA TRP A 106 -0.20 -6.54 -23.27
C TRP A 106 -0.78 -5.47 -22.34
N ARG A 107 -0.51 -4.20 -22.65
CA ARG A 107 -1.05 -3.06 -21.90
C ARG A 107 -2.56 -3.16 -21.73
N LYS A 108 -3.30 -3.33 -22.84
CA LYS A 108 -4.76 -3.44 -22.80
C LYS A 108 -5.24 -4.57 -21.90
N LEU A 109 -4.59 -5.73 -21.98
CA LEU A 109 -4.97 -6.88 -21.17
C LEU A 109 -4.67 -6.68 -19.68
N ILE A 110 -3.56 -6.03 -19.35
CA ILE A 110 -3.21 -5.69 -17.97
C ILE A 110 -4.19 -4.67 -17.41
N GLU A 111 -4.54 -3.63 -18.18
CA GLU A 111 -5.53 -2.62 -17.80
C GLU A 111 -6.91 -3.24 -17.54
N GLU A 112 -7.26 -4.34 -18.23
CA GLU A 112 -8.51 -5.09 -17.97
C GLU A 112 -8.42 -6.01 -16.74
N ARG A 113 -7.25 -6.61 -16.47
CA ARG A 113 -7.09 -7.64 -15.43
C ARG A 113 -6.67 -7.09 -14.07
N LEU A 114 -5.87 -6.03 -14.05
CA LEU A 114 -5.34 -5.45 -12.82
C LEU A 114 -6.44 -5.00 -11.86
N PRO A 115 -7.52 -4.30 -12.30
CA PRO A 115 -8.61 -3.92 -11.41
C PRO A 115 -9.35 -5.13 -10.82
N LEU A 116 -9.52 -6.20 -11.60
CA LEU A 116 -10.14 -7.45 -11.14
C LEU A 116 -9.26 -8.13 -10.10
N TRP A 117 -7.94 -8.20 -10.33
CA TRP A 117 -6.99 -8.75 -9.37
C TRP A 117 -6.96 -7.95 -8.06
N ILE A 118 -6.97 -6.61 -8.14
CA ILE A 118 -7.06 -5.73 -6.96
C ILE A 118 -8.32 -6.06 -6.16
N ARG A 119 -9.48 -6.13 -6.81
CA ARG A 119 -10.77 -6.41 -6.18
C ARG A 119 -10.85 -7.83 -5.58
N ASP A 120 -10.33 -8.82 -6.29
CA ASP A 120 -10.55 -10.23 -5.96
C ASP A 120 -9.45 -10.81 -5.05
N VAL A 121 -8.27 -10.18 -5.01
CA VAL A 121 -7.10 -10.69 -4.26
C VAL A 121 -6.63 -9.68 -3.21
N VAL A 122 -6.29 -8.46 -3.62
CA VAL A 122 -5.65 -7.49 -2.71
C VAL A 122 -6.63 -6.95 -1.69
N GLN A 123 -7.82 -6.51 -2.13
CA GLN A 123 -8.81 -5.90 -1.26
C GLN A 123 -9.31 -6.87 -0.16
N PRO A 124 -9.64 -8.15 -0.44
CA PRO A 124 -10.04 -9.10 0.58
C PRO A 124 -8.92 -9.37 1.60
N ASP A 125 -7.67 -9.50 1.14
CA ASP A 125 -6.51 -9.74 2.02
C ASP A 125 -6.30 -8.57 3.00
N LEU A 126 -6.31 -7.33 2.49
CA LEU A 126 -6.21 -6.14 3.33
C LEU A 126 -7.41 -5.99 4.27
N HIS A 127 -8.61 -6.34 3.83
CA HIS A 127 -9.81 -6.25 4.66
C HIS A 127 -9.76 -7.26 5.82
N GLU A 128 -9.28 -8.47 5.54
CA GLU A 128 -9.06 -9.48 6.57
C GLU A 128 -7.97 -9.03 7.55
N ARG A 129 -6.88 -8.42 7.06
CA ARG A 129 -5.82 -7.89 7.91
C ARG A 129 -6.30 -6.78 8.84
N LEU A 130 -7.09 -5.82 8.33
CA LEU A 130 -7.71 -4.78 9.15
C LEU A 130 -8.62 -5.38 10.23
N ARG A 131 -9.42 -6.39 9.88
CA ARG A 131 -10.30 -7.09 10.83
C ARG A 131 -9.51 -7.82 11.91
N ALA A 132 -8.48 -8.58 11.52
CA ALA A 132 -7.66 -9.37 12.42
C ALA A 132 -6.89 -8.49 13.42
N GLU A 133 -6.48 -7.30 13.00
CA GLU A 133 -5.79 -6.33 13.86
C GLU A 133 -6.75 -5.34 14.56
N ASN A 134 -8.07 -5.51 14.39
CA ASN A 134 -9.11 -4.64 14.96
C ASN A 134 -8.93 -3.15 14.61
N LEU A 135 -8.50 -2.87 13.38
CA LEU A 135 -8.23 -1.52 12.90
C LEU A 135 -9.46 -0.93 12.22
N MET A 136 -9.87 0.26 12.66
CA MET A 136 -10.97 0.99 12.05
C MET A 136 -10.48 1.83 10.87
N ALA A 137 -10.41 1.20 9.70
CA ALA A 137 -10.14 1.88 8.43
C ALA A 137 -11.11 1.42 7.34
N THR A 138 -11.35 2.29 6.37
CA THR A 138 -12.14 1.98 5.18
C THR A 138 -11.21 1.83 3.99
N LEU A 139 -11.32 0.71 3.28
CA LEU A 139 -10.65 0.49 2.01
C LEU A 139 -11.51 1.07 0.89
N ARG A 140 -10.91 1.83 -0.01
CA ARG A 140 -11.57 2.38 -1.21
C ARG A 140 -10.71 2.03 -2.42
N THR A 141 -11.36 1.56 -3.48
CA THR A 141 -10.73 1.27 -4.77
C THR A 141 -11.30 2.22 -5.80
N GLU A 142 -10.48 3.15 -6.30
CA GLU A 142 -10.82 4.02 -7.43
C GLU A 142 -9.90 3.68 -8.60
N GLU A 143 -10.43 3.03 -9.65
CA GLU A 143 -9.83 2.63 -10.94
C GLU A 143 -8.38 2.06 -10.93
N ASP A 144 -7.41 2.67 -10.23
CA ASP A 144 -6.03 2.22 -10.00
C ASP A 144 -5.47 2.53 -8.57
N CYS A 145 -6.25 3.04 -7.62
CA CYS A 145 -5.80 3.51 -6.30
C CYS A 145 -6.47 2.74 -5.16
N LEU A 146 -5.68 2.28 -4.18
CA LEU A 146 -6.09 1.17 -3.29
C LEU A 146 -6.45 1.59 -1.85
N LEU A 147 -6.10 2.80 -1.38
CA LEU A 147 -6.29 3.18 0.03
C LEU A 147 -6.54 4.68 0.26
N GLN A 148 -7.61 5.01 0.99
CA GLN A 148 -7.77 6.31 1.65
C GLN A 148 -8.29 6.08 3.07
N GLY A 149 -7.40 6.22 4.06
CA GLY A 149 -7.77 6.18 5.47
C GLY A 149 -8.45 7.49 5.88
N ALA A 150 -9.69 7.43 6.35
CA ALA A 150 -10.31 8.51 7.11
C ALA A 150 -11.02 7.89 8.32
N VAL A 151 -10.53 8.22 9.52
CA VAL A 151 -11.29 8.04 10.76
C VAL A 151 -12.17 9.28 10.90
N GLU A 152 -13.42 9.21 10.45
CA GLU A 152 -14.43 10.13 10.96
C GLU A 152 -14.75 9.72 12.41
N THR A 153 -14.08 10.34 13.37
CA THR A 153 -14.62 10.41 14.73
C THR A 153 -15.90 11.23 14.67
N LYS A 154 -17.06 10.58 14.50
CA LYS A 154 -18.34 11.19 14.84
C LYS A 154 -18.29 11.55 16.32
N ARG A 155 -18.03 12.83 16.60
CA ARG A 155 -18.36 13.42 17.90
C ARG A 155 -19.87 13.31 18.06
N ALA A 156 -20.32 12.40 18.93
CA ALA A 156 -21.60 12.59 19.59
C ALA A 156 -21.42 13.79 20.54
N ARG A 157 -22.04 14.91 20.19
CA ARG A 157 -22.42 15.96 21.14
C ARG A 157 -23.93 15.99 21.19
#